data_AF-A0A954KZU8-F1
#
_entry.id   AF-A0A954KZU8-F1
#
_cell.length_a   1.000
_cell.length_b   1.000
_cell.length_c   1.000
_cell.angle_alpha   90.00
_cell.angle_beta   90.00
_cell.angle_gamma   90.00
#
_symmetry.space_group_name_H-M   'P 1'
#
loop_
_entity.id
_entity.type
_entity.pdbx_description
1 polymer ?
#
loop_
_entity_poly.entity_id
_entity_poly.type
_entity_poly.pdbx_seq_one_letter_code
_entity_poly.pdbx_strand_id
1 'polypeptide(L)'
;MPFSLTDLLRLFRSGRDRRPTRRSVAVKRQADSLENRLLLAADYRLLKDINTGTHDQAFPEPSATVINGISFFTMDTQDDGRELWRSDGTEAGTWQIRDILPGLGSGFYGDLTNVNGTLFFAATDDNYGVELWKSDGTDAGTVMVADIAPGFWSSTPQRLTNVGGTLYFSAWTPTYGYELWKSDGTEVGTVLVKDINPGAGNSSIAELTNLNGTAVFRADDGTDGHELWSSDGTEVGTVLLKDIEAGADSSYPEDLTVVGGVLYFAAADTAYGTELWKSDGTEVGTVLVKDTNPGAYPGIPHRLTNVNGTLMFAAKDTGGLNLWKSDGTEVGTVLVQTLSPSGYVFMEGTAEANGVLFFTADDGNYGLELWRSDGTSGGTFMVRDIKPGEGGGSPFYLTNINGTLYFTANDGTHGYELWQSDGSLAGTQMIRDLATGTANGAGNLWNANGLLMFMGIDSTGESFVAVAGETSVDIHILKHNNPGTNSSWPDEITNVGGTLYFSAWDDLHGRELWKSDGTAAGTQLVADLWPGLGSSIPQEITSFAGKVFFAANDGANGKELWISDGTAAGTHLFFDLNPGVASGDPLWLTVVGSELFFVARTNATGYELWKTDGSYIGTQM
;
A
#
# COMPACT_ATOMS: atom_id res chain seq x y z
N MET A 1 61.31 -47.12 6.48
CA MET A 1 62.04 -46.08 7.24
C MET A 1 61.89 -44.77 6.49
N PRO A 2 61.85 -43.61 7.16
CA PRO A 2 61.62 -43.39 8.61
C PRO A 2 60.21 -43.90 9.03
N PHE A 3 59.84 -44.25 10.28
CA PHE A 3 60.14 -43.75 11.64
C PHE A 3 59.46 -42.40 11.98
N SER A 4 58.91 -42.15 13.19
CA SER A 4 58.53 -42.99 14.35
C SER A 4 57.76 -42.12 15.39
N LEU A 5 57.04 -42.60 16.42
CA LEU A 5 56.78 -43.95 16.95
C LEU A 5 55.22 -44.06 17.16
N THR A 6 54.50 -44.47 18.23
CA THR A 6 54.77 -45.07 19.55
C THR A 6 53.56 -45.94 20.02
N ASP A 7 53.79 -47.23 20.20
CA ASP A 7 53.39 -48.17 21.29
C ASP A 7 52.07 -48.05 22.11
N LEU A 8 51.54 -49.12 22.73
CA LEU A 8 51.42 -50.55 22.36
C LEU A 8 50.52 -51.26 23.42
N LEU A 9 49.54 -52.05 22.96
CA LEU A 9 49.01 -53.28 23.58
C LEU A 9 48.82 -53.43 25.13
N ARG A 10 47.54 -53.68 25.49
CA ARG A 10 47.01 -54.88 26.21
C ARG A 10 47.00 -55.00 27.76
N LEU A 11 45.78 -55.35 28.24
CA LEU A 11 45.38 -56.59 28.97
C LEU A 11 44.91 -56.57 30.45
N PHE A 12 43.82 -57.32 30.62
CA PHE A 12 43.33 -58.08 31.80
C PHE A 12 42.58 -57.42 32.97
N ARG A 13 41.87 -58.31 33.70
CA ARG A 13 40.77 -58.04 34.64
C ARG A 13 41.11 -58.55 36.05
N SER A 14 40.92 -57.70 37.06
CA SER A 14 40.58 -58.06 38.46
C SER A 14 40.20 -56.77 39.22
N GLY A 15 39.48 -56.78 40.35
CA GLY A 15 38.85 -57.91 41.03
C GLY A 15 38.39 -57.57 42.45
N ARG A 16 37.13 -57.13 42.59
CA ARG A 16 36.31 -57.01 43.83
C ARG A 16 36.57 -55.90 44.87
N ASP A 17 35.43 -55.53 45.48
CA ASP A 17 35.15 -55.04 46.82
C ASP A 17 35.79 -53.73 47.37
N ARG A 18 34.96 -52.68 47.44
CA ARG A 18 34.23 -52.31 48.69
C ARG A 18 33.05 -51.35 48.43
N ARG A 19 32.02 -51.43 49.28
CA ARG A 19 30.87 -50.51 49.48
C ARG A 19 30.74 -50.26 51.00
N PRO A 20 29.93 -49.30 51.51
CA PRO A 20 29.04 -48.33 50.85
C PRO A 20 29.41 -46.85 51.15
N THR A 21 28.70 -45.85 50.62
CA THR A 21 27.56 -45.18 51.32
C THR A 21 26.73 -44.27 50.39
N ARG A 22 25.57 -43.80 50.89
CA ARG A 22 24.48 -43.13 50.14
C ARG A 22 24.83 -41.73 49.61
N ARG A 23 24.32 -41.37 48.42
CA ARG A 23 23.25 -40.36 48.23
C ARG A 23 22.68 -40.33 46.80
N SER A 24 21.42 -39.88 46.70
CA SER A 24 20.67 -39.38 45.53
C SER A 24 21.03 -39.87 44.11
N VAL A 25 20.10 -40.61 43.48
CA VAL A 25 20.03 -40.71 42.01
C VAL A 25 19.50 -39.38 41.46
N ALA A 26 20.30 -38.69 40.66
CA ALA A 26 19.82 -37.61 39.80
C ALA A 26 19.44 -38.22 38.44
N VAL A 27 18.17 -38.07 38.04
CA VAL A 27 17.75 -38.42 36.68
C VAL A 27 18.32 -37.37 35.74
N LYS A 28 19.30 -37.73 34.92
CA LYS A 28 19.60 -36.94 33.72
C LYS A 28 18.38 -37.02 32.81
N ARG A 29 17.53 -35.98 32.82
CA ARG A 29 16.73 -35.68 31.64
C ARG A 29 17.72 -35.39 30.51
N GLN A 30 17.49 -36.02 29.38
CA GLN A 30 18.05 -35.57 28.12
C GLN A 30 17.37 -34.22 27.84
N ALA A 31 18.14 -33.14 27.85
CA ALA A 31 17.68 -31.85 27.37
C ALA A 31 17.95 -31.85 25.88
N ASP A 32 16.90 -31.81 25.07
CA ASP A 32 17.04 -31.59 23.64
C ASP A 32 17.63 -30.20 23.40
N SER A 33 18.33 -30.03 22.28
CA SER A 33 19.04 -28.79 21.98
C SER A 33 18.06 -27.62 21.88
N LEU A 34 18.29 -26.59 22.69
CA LEU A 34 17.81 -25.24 22.40
C LEU A 34 18.44 -24.83 21.07
N GLU A 35 17.67 -24.93 19.99
CA GLU A 35 18.03 -24.28 18.74
C GLU A 35 18.06 -22.77 19.00
N ASN A 36 19.11 -22.10 18.53
CA ASN A 36 19.22 -20.65 18.67
C ASN A 36 18.11 -20.01 17.84
N ARG A 37 17.03 -19.56 18.51
CA ARG A 37 16.10 -18.58 17.96
C ARG A 37 16.85 -17.26 17.81
N LEU A 38 17.65 -17.16 16.74
CA LEU A 38 18.22 -15.92 16.25
C LEU A 38 17.06 -15.07 15.73
N LEU A 39 16.40 -14.38 16.66
CA LEU A 39 15.62 -13.19 16.35
C LEU A 39 16.57 -12.24 15.61
N LEU A 40 16.33 -12.05 14.32
CA LEU A 40 16.98 -11.02 13.53
C LEU A 40 16.43 -9.67 14.02
N ALA A 41 17.14 -9.07 14.97
CA ALA A 41 16.94 -7.68 15.33
C ALA A 41 17.34 -6.82 14.12
N ALA A 42 16.35 -6.44 13.33
CA ALA A 42 16.47 -5.48 12.24
C ALA A 42 15.92 -4.13 12.73
N ASP A 43 16.82 -3.17 12.86
CA ASP A 43 16.51 -1.81 13.30
C ASP A 43 15.56 -1.13 12.31
N TYR A 44 14.55 -0.45 12.83
CA TYR A 44 13.59 0.36 12.06
C TYR A 44 13.81 1.85 12.35
N ARG A 45 13.33 2.73 11.47
CA ARG A 45 13.54 4.18 11.58
C ARG A 45 12.34 4.93 11.03
N LEU A 46 11.90 5.94 11.78
CA LEU A 46 10.99 7.00 11.33
C LEU A 46 11.23 7.39 9.87
N LEU A 47 10.14 7.36 9.09
CA LEU A 47 10.05 8.11 7.84
C LEU A 47 9.33 9.44 8.11
N LYS A 48 8.17 9.52 8.75
CA LYS A 48 7.62 10.83 9.12
C LYS A 48 6.63 10.74 10.28
N ASP A 49 6.74 11.67 11.23
CA ASP A 49 5.69 11.91 12.21
C ASP A 49 4.67 12.89 11.60
N ILE A 50 3.40 12.49 11.67
CA ILE A 50 2.27 13.22 11.07
C ILE A 50 1.14 13.39 12.11
N ASN A 51 1.22 12.69 13.26
CA ASN A 51 0.23 12.76 14.32
C ASN A 51 0.69 13.76 15.39
N THR A 52 0.30 15.03 15.21
CA THR A 52 0.74 16.18 16.03
C THR A 52 0.15 16.22 17.45
N GLY A 53 -0.83 15.37 17.80
CA GLY A 53 -1.40 15.33 19.15
C GLY A 53 -2.37 14.19 19.47
N THR A 54 -3.09 14.34 20.57
CA THR A 54 -3.72 13.24 21.34
C THR A 54 -5.11 12.81 20.82
N HIS A 55 -5.25 12.42 19.55
CA HIS A 55 -6.52 11.94 19.01
C HIS A 55 -6.49 10.45 18.67
N ASP A 56 -6.98 9.61 19.59
CA ASP A 56 -7.01 8.14 19.47
C ASP A 56 -8.06 7.62 18.46
N GLN A 57 -8.37 8.36 17.38
CA GLN A 57 -9.41 8.02 16.39
C GLN A 57 -8.82 7.96 14.98
N ALA A 58 -8.10 6.87 14.70
CA ALA A 58 -7.82 6.45 13.33
C ALA A 58 -9.08 5.87 12.65
N PHE A 59 -8.98 5.65 11.33
CA PHE A 59 -9.98 5.10 10.41
C PHE A 59 -11.10 6.10 10.05
N PRO A 60 -11.50 6.23 8.77
CA PRO A 60 -11.73 5.13 7.82
C PRO A 60 -10.52 4.69 6.99
N GLU A 61 -10.73 3.64 6.19
CA GLU A 61 -9.76 3.06 5.26
C GLU A 61 -8.96 4.11 4.48
N PRO A 62 -7.62 4.10 4.56
CA PRO A 62 -6.79 4.94 3.71
C PRO A 62 -6.83 4.38 2.29
N SER A 63 -7.79 4.84 1.48
CA SER A 63 -7.82 4.51 0.05
C SER A 63 -6.48 4.91 -0.56
N ALA A 64 -5.82 3.93 -1.19
CA ALA A 64 -4.42 4.03 -1.57
C ALA A 64 -4.17 3.46 -2.96
N THR A 65 -3.29 4.12 -3.72
CA THR A 65 -2.88 3.70 -5.06
C THR A 65 -1.44 4.10 -5.35
N VAL A 66 -0.84 3.55 -6.41
CA VAL A 66 0.53 3.89 -6.83
C VAL A 66 0.55 4.41 -8.26
N ILE A 67 1.30 5.50 -8.48
CA ILE A 67 1.68 5.99 -9.81
C ILE A 67 3.20 6.10 -9.84
N ASN A 68 3.83 5.44 -10.83
CA ASN A 68 5.26 5.57 -11.13
C ASN A 68 6.22 5.33 -9.92
N GLY A 69 5.84 4.45 -8.99
CA GLY A 69 6.61 4.16 -7.78
C GLY A 69 6.33 5.09 -6.59
N ILE A 70 5.40 6.03 -6.73
CA ILE A 70 4.93 6.92 -5.67
C ILE A 70 3.59 6.40 -5.15
N SER A 71 3.52 6.09 -3.86
CA SER A 71 2.28 5.82 -3.14
C SER A 71 1.50 7.10 -2.92
N PHE A 72 0.19 7.03 -3.10
CA PHE A 72 -0.79 8.07 -2.77
C PHE A 72 -1.84 7.44 -1.87
N PHE A 73 -2.23 8.15 -0.81
CA PHE A 73 -3.17 7.65 0.18
C PHE A 73 -3.87 8.82 0.87
N THR A 74 -5.08 8.59 1.39
CA THR A 74 -5.77 9.59 2.23
C THR A 74 -5.38 9.39 3.70
N MET A 75 -5.19 10.45 4.48
CA MET A 75 -4.98 10.32 5.92
C MET A 75 -5.55 11.49 6.72
N ASP A 76 -6.16 11.19 7.86
CA ASP A 76 -6.71 12.17 8.80
C ASP A 76 -5.61 12.70 9.74
N THR A 77 -5.63 14.00 10.04
CA THR A 77 -4.65 14.69 10.88
C THR A 77 -5.32 15.63 11.88
N GLN A 78 -4.67 15.91 13.01
CA GLN A 78 -5.23 16.76 14.06
C GLN A 78 -5.49 18.21 13.62
N ASP A 79 -4.72 18.73 12.66
CA ASP A 79 -4.77 20.13 12.26
C ASP A 79 -5.61 20.33 10.98
N ASP A 80 -5.52 19.40 10.01
CA ASP A 80 -6.05 19.56 8.65
C ASP A 80 -7.11 18.49 8.24
N GLY A 81 -7.46 17.54 9.12
CA GLY A 81 -8.44 16.49 8.80
C GLY A 81 -7.97 15.48 7.74
N ARG A 82 -8.91 14.79 7.07
CA ARG A 82 -8.64 13.74 6.07
C ARG A 82 -8.34 14.30 4.68
N GLU A 83 -7.06 14.46 4.40
CA GLU A 83 -6.54 15.04 3.17
C GLU A 83 -5.70 14.04 2.33
N LEU A 84 -5.25 14.49 1.15
CA LEU A 84 -4.50 13.68 0.19
C LEU A 84 -2.98 13.73 0.47
N TRP A 85 -2.40 12.58 0.76
CA TRP A 85 -0.97 12.38 1.01
C TRP A 85 -0.28 11.57 -0.09
N ARG A 86 1.04 11.74 -0.18
CA ARG A 86 1.93 10.86 -0.95
C ARG A 86 3.11 10.36 -0.13
N SER A 87 3.76 9.30 -0.60
CA SER A 87 5.06 8.79 -0.13
C SER A 87 5.82 8.13 -1.28
N ASP A 88 7.16 8.18 -1.25
CA ASP A 88 8.05 7.41 -2.13
C ASP A 88 8.86 6.34 -1.36
N GLY A 89 8.45 6.03 -0.12
CA GLY A 89 9.23 5.20 0.80
C GLY A 89 10.33 5.97 1.56
N THR A 90 10.38 7.30 1.48
CA THR A 90 11.30 8.16 2.26
C THR A 90 10.58 9.20 3.11
N GLU A 91 11.33 9.82 4.03
CA GLU A 91 10.87 10.90 4.91
C GLU A 91 10.39 12.14 4.13
N ALA A 92 11.27 12.74 3.33
CA ALA A 92 10.95 13.96 2.59
C ALA A 92 9.94 13.72 1.45
N GLY A 93 9.94 12.52 0.85
CA GLY A 93 8.94 12.16 -0.14
C GLY A 93 7.56 11.84 0.43
N THR A 94 7.42 11.77 1.77
CA THR A 94 6.13 11.60 2.47
C THR A 94 5.55 12.96 2.88
N TRP A 95 4.45 13.41 2.27
CA TRP A 95 3.82 14.71 2.58
C TRP A 95 2.38 14.84 2.09
N GLN A 96 1.61 15.72 2.74
CA GLN A 96 0.28 16.17 2.33
C GLN A 96 0.41 16.97 1.04
N ILE A 97 -0.17 16.49 -0.04
CA ILE A 97 -0.06 17.13 -1.36
C ILE A 97 -0.73 18.50 -1.34
N ARG A 98 -1.87 18.58 -0.66
CA ARG A 98 -2.69 19.78 -0.52
C ARG A 98 -3.64 19.62 0.67
N ASP A 99 -3.90 20.71 1.37
CA ASP A 99 -5.09 20.93 2.20
C ASP A 99 -6.18 21.50 1.29
N ILE A 100 -7.27 20.75 1.06
CA ILE A 100 -8.37 21.10 0.16
C ILE A 100 -9.50 21.82 0.92
N LEU A 101 -9.74 21.46 2.19
CA LEU A 101 -10.80 22.03 3.04
C LEU A 101 -10.25 22.51 4.40
N PRO A 102 -9.72 23.75 4.49
CA PRO A 102 -8.88 24.18 5.60
C PRO A 102 -9.44 23.99 7.02
N GLY A 103 -8.75 23.15 7.79
CA GLY A 103 -8.99 22.89 9.21
C GLY A 103 -9.57 21.50 9.50
N LEU A 104 -10.38 21.38 10.56
CA LEU A 104 -10.87 20.08 11.07
C LEU A 104 -11.98 19.42 10.20
N GLY A 105 -12.03 19.70 8.91
CA GLY A 105 -13.01 19.17 7.97
C GLY A 105 -12.37 18.23 6.96
N SER A 106 -12.77 16.96 6.95
CA SER A 106 -12.39 16.01 5.90
C SER A 106 -12.84 16.51 4.52
N GLY A 107 -11.95 17.06 3.72
CA GLY A 107 -12.24 17.46 2.34
C GLY A 107 -12.49 16.25 1.42
N PHE A 108 -11.97 15.07 1.78
CA PHE A 108 -11.86 13.91 0.90
C PHE A 108 -12.98 12.85 1.04
N TYR A 109 -13.53 12.43 -0.09
CA TYR A 109 -14.59 11.41 -0.19
C TYR A 109 -14.24 10.30 -1.21
N GLY A 110 -14.64 9.06 -0.90
CA GLY A 110 -14.45 7.91 -1.80
C GLY A 110 -12.99 7.43 -1.93
N ASP A 111 -12.65 6.94 -3.13
CA ASP A 111 -11.43 6.18 -3.41
C ASP A 111 -10.49 6.86 -4.43
N LEU A 112 -9.18 6.59 -4.31
CA LEU A 112 -8.15 7.07 -5.22
C LEU A 112 -8.05 6.22 -6.50
N THR A 113 -8.43 6.80 -7.64
CA THR A 113 -8.38 6.11 -8.94
C THR A 113 -7.27 6.65 -9.84
N ASN A 114 -6.33 5.78 -10.23
CA ASN A 114 -5.30 6.10 -11.21
C ASN A 114 -5.80 5.91 -12.65
N VAL A 115 -5.86 7.00 -13.42
CA VAL A 115 -6.07 6.98 -14.88
C VAL A 115 -4.82 7.55 -15.57
N ASN A 116 -4.05 6.67 -16.22
CA ASN A 116 -2.85 7.00 -17.00
C ASN A 116 -1.80 7.86 -16.27
N GLY A 117 -1.69 7.74 -14.94
CA GLY A 117 -0.77 8.53 -14.13
C GLY A 117 -1.34 9.85 -13.60
N THR A 118 -2.64 10.11 -13.76
CA THR A 118 -3.38 11.14 -13.03
C THR A 118 -4.28 10.47 -11.99
N LEU A 119 -4.27 11.00 -10.76
CA LEU A 119 -5.20 10.59 -9.71
C LEU A 119 -6.56 11.26 -9.93
N PHE A 120 -7.64 10.55 -9.63
CA PHE A 120 -9.00 11.04 -9.57
C PHE A 120 -9.66 10.61 -8.26
N PHE A 121 -10.44 11.50 -7.67
CA PHE A 121 -11.13 11.31 -6.38
C PHE A 121 -12.29 12.30 -6.25
N ALA A 122 -13.11 12.18 -5.20
CA ALA A 122 -14.14 13.15 -4.87
C ALA A 122 -13.67 14.04 -3.70
N ALA A 123 -13.84 15.36 -3.81
CA ALA A 123 -13.49 16.30 -2.74
C ALA A 123 -14.32 17.59 -2.77
N THR A 124 -14.32 18.35 -1.68
CA THR A 124 -15.08 19.60 -1.48
C THR A 124 -14.16 20.71 -0.96
N ASP A 125 -14.47 21.98 -1.26
CA ASP A 125 -13.73 23.14 -0.77
C ASP A 125 -14.65 24.22 -0.18
N ASP A 126 -14.10 25.37 0.23
CA ASP A 126 -14.84 26.52 0.79
C ASP A 126 -15.92 27.15 -0.14
N ASN A 127 -16.00 26.72 -1.40
CA ASN A 127 -16.84 27.31 -2.46
C ASN A 127 -17.74 26.28 -3.16
N TYR A 128 -17.31 25.02 -3.24
CA TYR A 128 -17.98 23.93 -3.96
C TYR A 128 -18.25 22.71 -3.08
N GLY A 129 -19.35 22.01 -3.34
CA GLY A 129 -19.65 20.74 -2.68
C GLY A 129 -18.70 19.61 -3.08
N VAL A 130 -19.09 18.36 -2.80
CA VAL A 130 -18.27 17.19 -3.13
C VAL A 130 -18.35 16.93 -4.62
N GLU A 131 -17.28 17.30 -5.33
CA GLU A 131 -17.16 17.29 -6.80
C GLU A 131 -16.00 16.39 -7.27
N LEU A 132 -15.80 16.29 -8.59
CA LEU A 132 -14.69 15.51 -9.16
C LEU A 132 -13.39 16.30 -9.11
N TRP A 133 -12.38 15.76 -8.42
CA TRP A 133 -11.03 16.33 -8.33
C TRP A 133 -9.99 15.40 -8.96
N LYS A 134 -8.83 15.99 -9.29
CA LYS A 134 -7.65 15.27 -9.76
C LYS A 134 -6.36 15.76 -9.11
N SER A 135 -5.30 14.96 -9.22
CA SER A 135 -3.94 15.35 -8.84
C SER A 135 -2.88 14.66 -9.71
N ASP A 136 -1.75 15.34 -9.94
CA ASP A 136 -0.52 14.78 -10.49
C ASP A 136 0.52 14.44 -9.40
N GLY A 137 0.16 14.63 -8.12
CA GLY A 137 1.05 14.50 -6.97
C GLY A 137 1.71 15.80 -6.51
N THR A 138 1.31 16.95 -7.07
CA THR A 138 1.73 18.30 -6.63
C THR A 138 0.53 19.13 -6.18
N ASP A 139 0.73 20.09 -5.26
CA ASP A 139 -0.31 21.06 -4.87
C ASP A 139 -0.92 21.77 -6.10
N ALA A 140 -0.06 22.29 -6.99
CA ALA A 140 -0.47 23.06 -8.16
C ALA A 140 -1.25 22.23 -9.20
N GLY A 141 -0.98 20.92 -9.29
CA GLY A 141 -1.73 19.98 -10.12
C GLY A 141 -2.96 19.39 -9.43
N THR A 142 -3.17 19.67 -8.14
CA THR A 142 -4.33 19.19 -7.36
C THR A 142 -5.49 20.16 -7.45
N VAL A 143 -6.45 19.86 -8.31
CA VAL A 143 -7.52 20.78 -8.73
C VAL A 143 -8.84 20.06 -8.99
N MET A 144 -9.95 20.78 -8.80
CA MET A 144 -11.27 20.35 -9.29
C MET A 144 -11.24 20.21 -10.81
N VAL A 145 -11.88 19.16 -11.33
CA VAL A 145 -12.00 18.86 -12.76
C VAL A 145 -13.20 19.56 -13.37
N ALA A 146 -14.35 19.52 -12.68
CA ALA A 146 -15.60 20.18 -13.05
C ALA A 146 -16.50 20.38 -11.82
N ASP A 147 -17.26 21.47 -11.82
CA ASP A 147 -18.41 21.70 -10.92
C ASP A 147 -19.65 21.03 -11.55
N ILE A 148 -19.92 19.77 -11.19
CA ILE A 148 -20.97 18.95 -11.81
C ILE A 148 -22.35 19.26 -11.18
N ALA A 149 -22.40 19.57 -9.88
CA ALA A 149 -23.61 20.03 -9.19
C ALA A 149 -23.45 21.49 -8.71
N PRO A 150 -23.85 22.50 -9.52
CA PRO A 150 -23.38 23.89 -9.40
C PRO A 150 -23.28 24.52 -8.01
N GLY A 151 -22.05 24.81 -7.60
CA GLY A 151 -21.69 25.57 -6.39
C GLY A 151 -21.70 24.72 -5.12
N PHE A 152 -22.38 25.18 -4.05
CA PHE A 152 -22.48 24.47 -2.76
C PHE A 152 -23.39 23.22 -2.79
N TRP A 153 -23.66 22.66 -3.97
CA TRP A 153 -24.35 21.38 -4.13
C TRP A 153 -23.26 20.34 -4.42
N SER A 154 -23.54 19.06 -4.17
CA SER A 154 -22.53 18.01 -4.29
C SER A 154 -23.00 16.96 -5.30
N SER A 155 -22.21 16.74 -6.35
CA SER A 155 -22.42 15.64 -7.29
C SER A 155 -21.99 14.30 -6.68
N THR A 156 -21.14 14.31 -5.66
CA THR A 156 -20.65 13.13 -4.92
C THR A 156 -20.21 11.99 -5.85
N PRO A 157 -19.15 12.18 -6.66
CA PRO A 157 -18.66 11.14 -7.56
C PRO A 157 -18.34 9.82 -6.84
N GLN A 158 -18.85 8.72 -7.39
CA GLN A 158 -18.79 7.37 -6.82
C GLN A 158 -18.36 6.34 -7.88
N ARG A 159 -17.85 5.19 -7.43
CA ARG A 159 -17.40 4.09 -8.31
C ARG A 159 -16.38 4.52 -9.38
N LEU A 160 -15.50 5.47 -9.05
CA LEU A 160 -14.44 5.91 -9.95
C LEU A 160 -13.64 4.71 -10.48
N THR A 161 -13.62 4.53 -11.80
CA THR A 161 -13.09 3.34 -12.47
C THR A 161 -12.32 3.72 -13.72
N ASN A 162 -11.10 3.19 -13.88
CA ASN A 162 -10.31 3.33 -15.10
C ASN A 162 -10.74 2.29 -16.15
N VAL A 163 -11.50 2.73 -17.15
CA VAL A 163 -11.90 1.90 -18.29
C VAL A 163 -11.16 2.37 -19.53
N GLY A 164 -10.22 1.54 -20.00
CA GLY A 164 -9.45 1.80 -21.23
C GLY A 164 -8.61 3.09 -21.23
N GLY A 165 -8.32 3.68 -20.07
CA GLY A 165 -7.66 4.98 -19.96
C GLY A 165 -8.60 6.20 -19.93
N THR A 166 -9.90 5.99 -19.76
CA THR A 166 -10.91 7.02 -19.47
C THR A 166 -11.49 6.76 -18.07
N LEU A 167 -11.77 7.81 -17.29
CA LEU A 167 -12.48 7.66 -16.01
C LEU A 167 -13.97 7.47 -16.29
N TYR A 168 -14.58 6.44 -15.69
CA TYR A 168 -16.03 6.30 -15.56
C TYR A 168 -16.41 6.32 -14.09
N PHE A 169 -17.56 6.89 -13.77
CA PHE A 169 -18.05 7.06 -12.40
C PHE A 169 -19.56 7.32 -12.42
N SER A 170 -20.22 7.21 -11.28
CA SER A 170 -21.57 7.75 -11.10
C SER A 170 -21.52 9.10 -10.39
N ALA A 171 -22.33 10.07 -10.82
CA ALA A 171 -22.43 11.38 -10.18
C ALA A 171 -23.84 11.95 -10.27
N TRP A 172 -24.20 12.73 -9.25
CA TRP A 172 -25.52 13.30 -9.05
C TRP A 172 -25.68 14.69 -9.67
N THR A 173 -26.86 14.98 -10.21
CA THR A 173 -27.29 16.37 -10.50
C THR A 173 -28.76 16.60 -10.14
N PRO A 174 -29.21 17.85 -9.97
CA PRO A 174 -30.63 18.18 -9.75
C PRO A 174 -31.57 17.85 -10.91
N THR A 175 -31.03 17.51 -12.09
CA THR A 175 -31.81 17.25 -13.32
C THR A 175 -31.90 15.75 -13.62
N TYR A 176 -30.79 15.03 -13.44
CA TYR A 176 -30.60 13.63 -13.83
C TYR A 176 -30.47 12.67 -12.64
N GLY A 177 -30.40 13.18 -11.41
CA GLY A 177 -30.00 12.38 -10.26
C GLY A 177 -28.64 11.69 -10.45
N TYR A 178 -28.43 10.53 -9.82
CA TYR A 178 -27.18 9.75 -9.90
C TYR A 178 -27.15 8.87 -11.14
N GLU A 179 -26.32 9.25 -12.11
CA GLU A 179 -26.26 8.59 -13.44
C GLU A 179 -24.83 8.31 -13.89
N LEU A 180 -24.64 7.70 -15.08
CA LEU A 180 -23.31 7.36 -15.60
C LEU A 180 -22.61 8.58 -16.20
N TRP A 181 -21.44 8.93 -15.64
CA TRP A 181 -20.56 9.98 -16.13
C TRP A 181 -19.19 9.42 -16.55
N LYS A 182 -18.48 10.20 -17.36
CA LYS A 182 -17.07 9.95 -17.69
C LYS A 182 -16.25 11.24 -17.66
N SER A 183 -14.92 11.11 -17.55
CA SER A 183 -13.97 12.21 -17.65
C SER A 183 -12.66 11.80 -18.32
N ASP A 184 -12.04 12.73 -19.05
CA ASP A 184 -10.67 12.66 -19.56
C ASP A 184 -9.65 13.46 -18.70
N GLY A 185 -10.10 14.03 -17.57
CA GLY A 185 -9.30 14.95 -16.75
C GLY A 185 -9.46 16.43 -17.12
N THR A 186 -10.39 16.79 -17.99
CA THR A 186 -10.76 18.18 -18.30
C THR A 186 -12.22 18.45 -18.01
N GLU A 187 -12.55 19.72 -17.71
CA GLU A 187 -13.94 20.21 -17.55
C GLU A 187 -14.80 19.83 -18.77
N VAL A 188 -14.30 20.09 -19.98
CA VAL A 188 -15.01 19.86 -21.25
C VAL A 188 -15.20 18.38 -21.58
N GLY A 189 -14.27 17.52 -21.15
CA GLY A 189 -14.38 16.06 -21.30
C GLY A 189 -15.14 15.37 -20.16
N THR A 190 -15.55 16.11 -19.12
CA THR A 190 -16.34 15.59 -18.00
C THR A 190 -17.82 15.72 -18.31
N VAL A 191 -18.45 14.61 -18.70
CA VAL A 191 -19.80 14.60 -19.28
C VAL A 191 -20.65 13.42 -18.80
N LEU A 192 -21.96 13.67 -18.70
CA LEU A 192 -22.98 12.63 -18.62
C LEU A 192 -22.87 11.74 -19.85
N VAL A 193 -22.75 10.43 -19.66
CA VAL A 193 -22.72 9.44 -20.74
C VAL A 193 -24.15 9.08 -21.15
N LYS A 194 -25.03 8.86 -20.16
CA LYS A 194 -26.45 8.58 -20.35
C LYS A 194 -27.23 8.86 -19.08
N ASP A 195 -28.42 9.43 -19.24
CA ASP A 195 -29.52 9.43 -18.28
C ASP A 195 -30.19 8.04 -18.36
N ILE A 196 -29.82 7.10 -17.48
CA ILE A 196 -30.29 5.70 -17.52
C ILE A 196 -31.67 5.60 -16.85
N ASN A 197 -31.89 6.21 -15.68
CA ASN A 197 -33.18 6.22 -14.97
C ASN A 197 -33.89 7.59 -15.15
N PRO A 198 -34.73 7.78 -16.20
CA PRO A 198 -34.86 9.08 -16.86
C PRO A 198 -35.37 10.25 -16.00
N GLY A 199 -34.60 11.33 -15.98
CA GLY A 199 -34.88 12.54 -15.20
C GLY A 199 -34.29 12.45 -13.80
N ALA A 200 -34.98 12.95 -12.77
CA ALA A 200 -34.45 12.94 -11.39
C ALA A 200 -34.53 11.55 -10.69
N GLY A 201 -34.39 10.47 -11.45
CA GLY A 201 -34.22 9.10 -10.96
C GLY A 201 -32.80 8.86 -10.44
N ASN A 202 -32.45 7.61 -10.15
CA ASN A 202 -31.06 7.22 -9.86
C ASN A 202 -30.84 5.81 -10.41
N SER A 203 -29.98 5.63 -11.42
CA SER A 203 -29.64 4.30 -11.92
C SER A 203 -28.79 3.45 -10.99
N SER A 204 -28.36 4.01 -9.85
CA SER A 204 -27.86 3.28 -8.68
C SER A 204 -26.64 2.40 -8.99
N ILE A 205 -25.73 2.93 -9.81
CA ILE A 205 -24.61 2.21 -10.41
C ILE A 205 -23.71 1.55 -9.35
N ALA A 206 -23.46 0.25 -9.54
CA ALA A 206 -22.57 -0.56 -8.72
C ALA A 206 -21.72 -1.50 -9.59
N GLU A 207 -20.74 -2.17 -8.98
CA GLU A 207 -19.95 -3.21 -9.64
C GLU A 207 -19.22 -2.77 -10.94
N LEU A 208 -18.94 -1.47 -11.08
CA LEU A 208 -18.36 -0.92 -12.30
C LEU A 208 -16.94 -1.43 -12.51
N THR A 209 -16.72 -2.10 -13.64
CA THR A 209 -15.47 -2.76 -14.02
C THR A 209 -15.14 -2.56 -15.50
N ASN A 210 -13.89 -2.87 -15.86
CA ASN A 210 -13.34 -2.70 -17.21
C ASN A 210 -13.24 -4.06 -17.93
N LEU A 211 -14.19 -4.34 -18.82
CA LEU A 211 -14.17 -5.52 -19.69
C LEU A 211 -13.56 -5.16 -21.05
N ASN A 212 -12.25 -5.41 -21.19
CA ASN A 212 -11.50 -5.24 -22.44
C ASN A 212 -11.57 -3.82 -23.06
N GLY A 213 -11.76 -2.78 -22.23
CA GLY A 213 -11.96 -1.38 -22.67
C GLY A 213 -13.42 -0.92 -22.74
N THR A 214 -14.38 -1.80 -22.44
CA THR A 214 -15.80 -1.47 -22.28
C THR A 214 -16.13 -1.36 -20.79
N ALA A 215 -16.92 -0.37 -20.39
CA ALA A 215 -17.42 -0.29 -19.03
C ALA A 215 -18.55 -1.31 -18.86
N VAL A 216 -18.54 -2.12 -17.80
CA VAL A 216 -19.64 -3.04 -17.46
C VAL A 216 -19.95 -2.90 -15.98
N PHE A 217 -21.23 -2.83 -15.64
CA PHE A 217 -21.72 -2.41 -14.31
C PHE A 217 -23.14 -2.92 -14.05
N ARG A 218 -23.58 -2.88 -12.80
CA ARG A 218 -24.99 -3.01 -12.43
C ARG A 218 -25.68 -1.65 -12.47
N ALA A 219 -26.87 -1.54 -13.05
CA ALA A 219 -27.71 -0.35 -13.03
C ALA A 219 -29.21 -0.67 -13.22
N ASP A 220 -30.07 0.28 -12.87
CA ASP A 220 -31.54 0.26 -13.05
C ASP A 220 -32.00 1.45 -13.90
N ASP A 221 -32.95 1.24 -14.83
CA ASP A 221 -33.53 2.30 -15.68
C ASP A 221 -34.92 2.76 -15.22
N GLY A 222 -35.42 2.22 -14.11
CA GLY A 222 -36.75 2.46 -13.57
C GLY A 222 -37.85 1.59 -14.22
N THR A 223 -37.48 0.68 -15.12
CA THR A 223 -38.40 -0.26 -15.78
C THR A 223 -37.98 -1.73 -15.69
N ASP A 224 -36.70 -2.03 -15.89
CA ASP A 224 -36.16 -3.40 -15.97
C ASP A 224 -35.26 -3.76 -14.76
N GLY A 225 -35.18 -2.90 -13.74
CA GLY A 225 -34.55 -3.21 -12.45
C GLY A 225 -33.02 -3.27 -12.46
N HIS A 226 -32.42 -3.72 -11.34
CA HIS A 226 -30.97 -3.76 -11.13
C HIS A 226 -30.30 -4.91 -11.90
N GLU A 227 -30.04 -4.66 -13.19
CA GLU A 227 -29.54 -5.61 -14.18
C GLU A 227 -28.11 -5.30 -14.66
N LEU A 228 -27.58 -6.11 -15.59
CA LEU A 228 -26.22 -5.95 -16.13
C LEU A 228 -26.20 -5.00 -17.34
N TRP A 229 -25.47 -3.89 -17.23
CA TRP A 229 -25.32 -2.86 -18.25
C TRP A 229 -23.89 -2.73 -18.77
N SER A 230 -23.74 -2.15 -19.96
CA SER A 230 -22.45 -1.83 -20.58
C SER A 230 -22.42 -0.42 -21.16
N SER A 231 -21.22 0.13 -21.37
CA SER A 231 -20.99 1.40 -22.07
C SER A 231 -19.67 1.44 -22.83
N ASP A 232 -19.70 1.96 -24.06
CA ASP A 232 -18.52 2.41 -24.83
C ASP A 232 -18.15 3.88 -24.56
N GLY A 233 -18.85 4.54 -23.63
CA GLY A 233 -18.72 5.96 -23.34
C GLY A 233 -19.59 6.86 -24.22
N THR A 234 -20.53 6.31 -24.98
CA THR A 234 -21.56 7.07 -25.71
C THR A 234 -22.96 6.70 -25.22
N GLU A 235 -23.91 7.64 -25.32
CA GLU A 235 -25.33 7.42 -25.00
C GLU A 235 -25.93 6.22 -25.75
N VAL A 236 -25.55 6.07 -27.03
CA VAL A 236 -26.05 5.01 -27.93
C VAL A 236 -25.40 3.65 -27.62
N GLY A 237 -24.12 3.62 -27.26
CA GLY A 237 -23.42 2.42 -26.83
C GLY A 237 -23.58 2.10 -25.34
N THR A 238 -24.40 2.86 -24.61
CA THR A 238 -24.76 2.55 -23.21
C THR A 238 -26.07 1.79 -23.15
N VAL A 239 -25.97 0.46 -23.00
CA VAL A 239 -27.08 -0.48 -23.17
C VAL A 239 -27.12 -1.53 -22.06
N LEU A 240 -28.34 -1.93 -21.71
CA LEU A 240 -28.61 -3.16 -20.98
C LEU A 240 -28.00 -4.32 -21.77
N LEU A 241 -27.06 -5.06 -21.16
CA LEU A 241 -26.51 -6.27 -21.78
C LEU A 241 -27.55 -7.38 -21.76
N LYS A 242 -28.27 -7.52 -20.64
CA LYS A 242 -29.32 -8.51 -20.48
C LYS A 242 -30.22 -8.18 -19.30
N ASP A 243 -31.51 -8.21 -19.56
CA ASP A 243 -32.57 -8.49 -18.59
C ASP A 243 -32.49 -9.97 -18.20
N ILE A 244 -31.98 -10.26 -16.99
CA ILE A 244 -31.82 -11.63 -16.47
C ILE A 244 -33.09 -12.08 -15.72
N GLU A 245 -33.70 -11.23 -14.89
CA GLU A 245 -34.98 -11.51 -14.22
C GLU A 245 -36.14 -10.68 -14.80
N ALA A 246 -36.73 -11.22 -15.87
CA ALA A 246 -37.63 -10.57 -16.83
C ALA A 246 -38.59 -9.49 -16.28
N GLY A 247 -38.16 -8.23 -16.36
CA GLY A 247 -38.97 -7.02 -16.09
C GLY A 247 -38.62 -6.31 -14.78
N ALA A 248 -39.61 -5.71 -14.12
CA ALA A 248 -39.39 -4.79 -12.99
C ALA A 248 -39.02 -5.45 -11.63
N ASP A 249 -38.61 -6.72 -11.63
CA ASP A 249 -37.91 -7.34 -10.49
C ASP A 249 -36.39 -7.09 -10.68
N SER A 250 -35.47 -7.89 -10.13
CA SER A 250 -34.02 -7.64 -10.30
C SER A 250 -33.17 -8.88 -10.02
N SER A 251 -32.20 -9.15 -10.89
CA SER A 251 -31.22 -10.22 -10.77
C SER A 251 -30.05 -9.90 -9.82
N TYR A 252 -29.80 -8.61 -9.56
CA TYR A 252 -28.69 -8.11 -8.74
C TYR A 252 -27.31 -8.72 -9.10
N PRO A 253 -26.71 -8.35 -10.24
CA PRO A 253 -25.32 -8.73 -10.56
C PRO A 253 -24.34 -8.26 -9.46
N GLU A 254 -23.52 -9.18 -8.92
CA GLU A 254 -22.52 -8.93 -7.87
C GLU A 254 -21.22 -9.73 -8.07
N ASP A 255 -20.13 -9.27 -7.43
CA ASP A 255 -18.78 -9.86 -7.50
C ASP A 255 -18.22 -9.89 -8.95
N LEU A 256 -18.37 -8.77 -9.70
CA LEU A 256 -18.04 -8.65 -11.13
C LEU A 256 -16.52 -8.79 -11.42
N THR A 257 -16.09 -10.01 -11.67
CA THR A 257 -14.68 -10.41 -11.79
C THR A 257 -14.31 -10.81 -13.22
N VAL A 258 -13.34 -10.12 -13.82
CA VAL A 258 -12.84 -10.44 -15.17
C VAL A 258 -11.72 -11.49 -15.10
N VAL A 259 -11.93 -12.63 -15.75
CA VAL A 259 -10.94 -13.71 -15.89
C VAL A 259 -10.70 -14.00 -17.36
N GLY A 260 -9.46 -13.80 -17.83
CA GLY A 260 -9.07 -14.11 -19.22
C GLY A 260 -9.79 -13.30 -20.31
N GLY A 261 -10.36 -12.14 -19.96
CA GLY A 261 -11.17 -11.31 -20.87
C GLY A 261 -12.65 -11.66 -20.92
N VAL A 262 -13.12 -12.57 -20.05
CA VAL A 262 -14.54 -12.89 -19.82
C VAL A 262 -14.92 -12.38 -18.43
N LEU A 263 -16.08 -11.73 -18.31
CA LEU A 263 -16.64 -11.31 -17.02
C LEU A 263 -17.38 -12.48 -16.37
N TYR A 264 -17.24 -12.64 -15.05
CA TYR A 264 -17.97 -13.58 -14.21
C TYR A 264 -18.63 -12.82 -13.07
N PHE A 265 -19.83 -13.25 -12.67
CA PHE A 265 -20.61 -12.58 -11.63
C PHE A 265 -21.64 -13.55 -11.03
N ALA A 266 -22.12 -13.25 -9.83
CA ALA A 266 -23.34 -13.85 -9.28
C ALA A 266 -24.55 -13.04 -9.75
N ALA A 267 -25.63 -13.71 -10.17
CA ALA A 267 -26.92 -13.07 -10.45
C ALA A 267 -28.07 -14.07 -10.28
N ALA A 268 -29.26 -13.57 -9.94
CA ALA A 268 -30.46 -14.35 -9.69
C ALA A 268 -31.39 -14.43 -10.90
N ASP A 269 -32.02 -15.58 -11.12
CA ASP A 269 -33.27 -15.68 -11.88
C ASP A 269 -34.31 -16.55 -11.14
N THR A 270 -35.57 -16.53 -11.58
CA THR A 270 -36.69 -17.26 -10.97
C THR A 270 -36.68 -18.77 -11.23
N ALA A 271 -35.77 -19.29 -12.05
CA ALA A 271 -35.62 -20.72 -12.33
C ALA A 271 -34.54 -21.39 -11.45
N TYR A 272 -33.44 -20.68 -11.19
CA TYR A 272 -32.23 -21.20 -10.53
C TYR A 272 -31.84 -20.41 -9.25
N GLY A 273 -32.38 -19.21 -9.04
CA GLY A 273 -31.92 -18.31 -7.98
C GLY A 273 -30.53 -17.73 -8.28
N THR A 274 -29.87 -17.18 -7.25
CA THR A 274 -28.52 -16.60 -7.35
C THR A 274 -27.46 -17.66 -7.65
N GLU A 275 -26.99 -17.67 -8.90
CA GLU A 275 -26.06 -18.66 -9.46
C GLU A 275 -24.92 -18.01 -10.25
N LEU A 276 -23.99 -18.81 -10.79
CA LEU A 276 -22.80 -18.28 -11.47
C LEU A 276 -23.11 -17.96 -12.94
N TRP A 277 -22.97 -16.70 -13.31
CA TRP A 277 -23.11 -16.19 -14.68
C TRP A 277 -21.76 -15.74 -15.25
N LYS A 278 -21.73 -15.57 -16.58
CA LYS A 278 -20.63 -14.92 -17.30
C LYS A 278 -21.15 -14.02 -18.41
N SER A 279 -20.29 -13.12 -18.90
CA SER A 279 -20.51 -12.33 -20.12
C SER A 279 -19.20 -12.10 -20.88
N ASP A 280 -19.30 -11.98 -22.21
CA ASP A 280 -18.22 -11.49 -23.09
C ASP A 280 -18.36 -10.01 -23.45
N GLY A 281 -19.33 -9.31 -22.86
CA GLY A 281 -19.73 -7.94 -23.23
C GLY A 281 -20.86 -7.90 -24.26
N THR A 282 -21.56 -9.02 -24.50
CA THR A 282 -22.74 -9.08 -25.37
C THR A 282 -23.93 -9.79 -24.72
N GLU A 283 -25.15 -9.47 -25.13
CA GLU A 283 -26.39 -10.15 -24.74
C GLU A 283 -26.30 -11.68 -24.94
N VAL A 284 -25.79 -12.11 -26.09
CA VAL A 284 -25.69 -13.52 -26.49
C VAL A 284 -24.63 -14.27 -25.68
N GLY A 285 -23.54 -13.60 -25.29
CA GLY A 285 -22.52 -14.15 -24.41
C GLY A 285 -22.89 -14.10 -22.92
N THR A 286 -23.94 -13.37 -22.54
CA THR A 286 -24.40 -13.24 -21.14
C THR A 286 -25.27 -14.43 -20.75
N VAL A 287 -24.65 -15.44 -20.13
CA VAL A 287 -25.26 -16.77 -19.89
C VAL A 287 -24.90 -17.34 -18.52
N LEU A 288 -25.82 -18.13 -17.97
CA LEU A 288 -25.59 -19.00 -16.83
C LEU A 288 -24.42 -19.95 -17.15
N VAL A 289 -23.44 -20.01 -16.25
CA VAL A 289 -22.32 -20.97 -16.32
C VAL A 289 -22.73 -22.29 -15.69
N LYS A 290 -23.38 -22.22 -14.52
CA LYS A 290 -23.82 -23.40 -13.77
C LYS A 290 -24.85 -23.06 -12.70
N ASP A 291 -25.91 -23.86 -12.65
CA ASP A 291 -26.71 -24.10 -11.44
C ASP A 291 -25.87 -24.99 -10.49
N THR A 292 -25.43 -24.41 -9.36
CA THR A 292 -24.59 -25.08 -8.35
C THR A 292 -25.42 -25.78 -7.27
N ASN A 293 -26.70 -25.40 -7.09
CA ASN A 293 -27.59 -25.93 -6.05
C ASN A 293 -29.00 -26.28 -6.60
N PRO A 294 -29.14 -27.43 -7.30
CA PRO A 294 -30.17 -27.71 -8.28
C PRO A 294 -31.60 -27.18 -8.07
N GLY A 295 -32.01 -26.28 -8.96
CA GLY A 295 -33.33 -25.62 -9.01
C GLY A 295 -33.33 -24.25 -8.34
N ALA A 296 -34.51 -23.74 -7.96
CA ALA A 296 -34.67 -22.39 -7.39
C ALA A 296 -34.17 -22.23 -5.92
N TYR A 297 -33.10 -22.93 -5.54
CA TYR A 297 -32.40 -22.77 -4.27
C TYR A 297 -31.03 -22.15 -4.54
N PRO A 298 -30.77 -20.88 -4.20
CA PRO A 298 -29.57 -20.20 -4.65
C PRO A 298 -28.29 -20.85 -4.10
N GLY A 299 -27.34 -21.14 -4.98
CA GLY A 299 -25.97 -21.51 -4.65
C GLY A 299 -25.19 -20.34 -4.02
N ILE A 300 -25.55 -19.10 -4.35
CA ILE A 300 -24.90 -17.87 -3.87
C ILE A 300 -23.38 -17.92 -4.11
N PRO A 301 -22.90 -17.85 -5.37
CA PRO A 301 -21.48 -17.64 -5.65
C PRO A 301 -20.99 -16.33 -5.02
N HIS A 302 -19.83 -16.36 -4.40
CA HIS A 302 -19.16 -15.17 -3.84
C HIS A 302 -17.65 -15.39 -3.71
N ARG A 303 -16.91 -14.31 -3.46
CA ARG A 303 -15.43 -14.24 -3.46
C ARG A 303 -14.84 -14.68 -4.81
N LEU A 304 -15.50 -14.30 -5.91
CA LEU A 304 -15.03 -14.61 -7.26
C LEU A 304 -13.63 -14.05 -7.46
N THR A 305 -12.63 -14.93 -7.58
CA THR A 305 -11.21 -14.57 -7.61
C THR A 305 -10.55 -15.15 -8.84
N ASN A 306 -9.83 -14.31 -9.60
CA ASN A 306 -8.97 -14.75 -10.69
C ASN A 306 -7.69 -15.37 -10.13
N VAL A 307 -7.48 -16.67 -10.32
CA VAL A 307 -6.28 -17.39 -9.88
C VAL A 307 -5.59 -17.95 -11.11
N ASN A 308 -4.58 -17.22 -11.59
CA ASN A 308 -3.80 -17.56 -12.79
C ASN A 308 -4.66 -17.94 -14.02
N GLY A 309 -5.72 -17.17 -14.27
CA GLY A 309 -6.63 -17.37 -15.40
C GLY A 309 -7.72 -18.44 -15.18
N THR A 310 -7.82 -19.02 -13.98
CA THR A 310 -8.96 -19.86 -13.55
C THR A 310 -9.81 -19.07 -12.57
N LEU A 311 -11.15 -19.10 -12.69
CA LEU A 311 -12.00 -18.54 -11.65
C LEU A 311 -12.03 -19.50 -10.45
N MET A 312 -11.77 -19.00 -9.25
CA MET A 312 -11.98 -19.70 -7.98
C MET A 312 -13.04 -18.92 -7.18
N PHE A 313 -13.98 -19.61 -6.52
CA PHE A 313 -15.09 -18.96 -5.81
C PHE A 313 -15.69 -19.86 -4.73
N ALA A 314 -16.39 -19.26 -3.76
CA ALA A 314 -17.21 -19.97 -2.79
C ALA A 314 -18.64 -20.10 -3.34
N ALA A 315 -19.24 -21.29 -3.27
CA ALA A 315 -20.65 -21.51 -3.62
C ALA A 315 -21.24 -22.71 -2.87
N LYS A 316 -22.55 -22.64 -2.63
CA LYS A 316 -23.30 -23.70 -1.95
C LYS A 316 -23.70 -24.80 -2.93
N ASP A 317 -23.81 -26.00 -2.40
CA ASP A 317 -24.54 -27.10 -3.01
C ASP A 317 -25.39 -27.81 -1.95
N THR A 318 -25.98 -28.95 -2.32
CA THR A 318 -26.78 -29.78 -1.40
C THR A 318 -26.02 -30.29 -0.15
N GLY A 319 -24.69 -30.15 -0.10
CA GLY A 319 -23.84 -30.52 1.04
C GLY A 319 -23.41 -29.37 1.95
N GLY A 320 -23.59 -28.10 1.54
CA GLY A 320 -23.18 -26.92 2.32
C GLY A 320 -22.42 -25.90 1.47
N LEU A 321 -21.61 -25.04 2.12
CA LEU A 321 -20.72 -24.11 1.42
C LEU A 321 -19.38 -24.78 1.07
N ASN A 322 -18.94 -24.65 -0.17
CA ASN A 322 -17.73 -25.29 -0.69
C ASN A 322 -16.86 -24.30 -1.49
N LEU A 323 -15.59 -24.66 -1.70
CA LEU A 323 -14.72 -24.03 -2.67
C LEU A 323 -14.91 -24.68 -4.05
N TRP A 324 -15.17 -23.86 -5.06
CA TRP A 324 -15.38 -24.23 -6.47
C TRP A 324 -14.36 -23.55 -7.37
N LYS A 325 -14.26 -24.04 -8.61
CA LYS A 325 -13.54 -23.37 -9.70
C LYS A 325 -14.31 -23.45 -11.02
N SER A 326 -14.01 -22.56 -11.97
CA SER A 326 -14.60 -22.53 -13.31
C SER A 326 -13.61 -22.15 -14.40
N ASP A 327 -13.83 -22.69 -15.60
CA ASP A 327 -13.23 -22.29 -16.88
C ASP A 327 -14.24 -21.55 -17.80
N GLY A 328 -15.41 -21.20 -17.27
CA GLY A 328 -16.52 -20.64 -18.05
C GLY A 328 -17.40 -21.67 -18.75
N THR A 329 -17.27 -22.96 -18.43
CA THR A 329 -18.17 -24.02 -18.91
C THR A 329 -18.83 -24.76 -17.74
N GLU A 330 -20.05 -25.27 -17.94
CA GLU A 330 -20.78 -26.09 -16.96
C GLU A 330 -19.97 -27.34 -16.53
N VAL A 331 -19.17 -27.89 -17.45
CA VAL A 331 -18.35 -29.10 -17.26
C VAL A 331 -17.06 -28.82 -16.51
N GLY A 332 -16.37 -27.72 -16.82
CA GLY A 332 -15.16 -27.29 -16.12
C GLY A 332 -15.46 -26.56 -14.80
N THR A 333 -16.72 -26.18 -14.56
CA THR A 333 -17.18 -25.66 -13.26
C THR A 333 -17.37 -26.80 -12.26
N VAL A 334 -16.41 -26.97 -11.36
CA VAL A 334 -16.30 -28.15 -10.49
C VAL A 334 -15.97 -27.80 -9.03
N LEU A 335 -16.50 -28.62 -8.14
CA LEU A 335 -16.15 -28.64 -6.71
C LEU A 335 -14.64 -28.92 -6.56
N VAL A 336 -13.94 -28.04 -5.84
CA VAL A 336 -12.53 -28.23 -5.48
C VAL A 336 -12.43 -28.92 -4.12
N GLN A 337 -13.13 -28.40 -3.11
CA GLN A 337 -13.06 -28.91 -1.73
C GLN A 337 -14.27 -28.45 -0.90
N THR A 338 -14.88 -29.38 -0.14
CA THR A 338 -15.82 -29.06 0.95
C THR A 338 -15.04 -28.59 2.17
N LEU A 339 -15.38 -27.40 2.71
CA LEU A 339 -14.59 -26.78 3.78
C LEU A 339 -15.05 -27.18 5.19
N SER A 340 -16.36 -27.19 5.48
CA SER A 340 -16.91 -27.85 6.68
C SER A 340 -18.17 -28.66 6.37
N PRO A 341 -18.23 -29.95 6.72
CA PRO A 341 -19.47 -30.74 6.72
C PRO A 341 -20.50 -30.30 7.77
N SER A 342 -20.18 -29.34 8.65
CA SER A 342 -21.08 -28.87 9.72
C SER A 342 -22.16 -27.88 9.24
N GLY A 343 -22.00 -27.33 8.03
CA GLY A 343 -22.88 -26.30 7.47
C GLY A 343 -22.55 -24.86 7.88
N TYR A 344 -21.66 -24.66 8.86
CA TYR A 344 -21.11 -23.35 9.21
C TYR A 344 -19.70 -23.23 8.64
N VAL A 345 -19.57 -22.45 7.57
CA VAL A 345 -18.30 -22.01 6.97
C VAL A 345 -18.44 -20.52 6.72
N PHE A 346 -17.47 -19.74 7.14
CA PHE A 346 -17.25 -18.38 6.65
C PHE A 346 -16.03 -18.43 5.72
N MET A 347 -16.14 -17.80 4.54
CA MET A 347 -14.97 -17.51 3.70
C MET A 347 -14.80 -15.99 3.64
N GLU A 348 -13.76 -15.49 4.29
CA GLU A 348 -13.47 -14.06 4.40
C GLU A 348 -12.07 -13.76 3.88
N GLY A 349 -11.96 -12.68 3.10
CA GLY A 349 -10.74 -12.35 2.35
C GLY A 349 -10.41 -13.38 1.24
N THR A 350 -10.00 -12.88 0.09
CA THR A 350 -9.38 -13.71 -0.95
C THR A 350 -8.21 -12.95 -1.56
N ALA A 351 -7.09 -13.64 -1.73
CA ALA A 351 -5.92 -13.13 -2.43
C ALA A 351 -5.36 -14.21 -3.36
N GLU A 352 -5.08 -13.85 -4.60
CA GLU A 352 -4.18 -14.63 -5.45
C GLU A 352 -2.74 -14.29 -5.05
N ALA A 353 -1.88 -15.29 -4.85
CA ALA A 353 -0.44 -15.12 -4.83
C ALA A 353 0.27 -16.32 -5.46
N ASN A 354 1.09 -16.08 -6.49
CA ASN A 354 1.95 -17.08 -7.15
C ASN A 354 1.18 -18.33 -7.67
N GLY A 355 -0.01 -18.12 -8.23
CA GLY A 355 -0.91 -19.15 -8.75
C GLY A 355 -1.70 -19.91 -7.68
N VAL A 356 -1.73 -19.41 -6.44
CA VAL A 356 -2.44 -20.01 -5.30
C VAL A 356 -3.48 -19.02 -4.76
N LEU A 357 -4.69 -19.51 -4.51
CA LEU A 357 -5.70 -18.80 -3.72
C LEU A 357 -5.33 -18.89 -2.25
N PHE A 358 -5.33 -17.77 -1.54
CA PHE A 358 -5.34 -17.69 -0.09
C PHE A 358 -6.66 -17.09 0.40
N PHE A 359 -7.19 -17.62 1.49
CA PHE A 359 -8.49 -17.23 2.05
C PHE A 359 -8.56 -17.58 3.54
N THR A 360 -9.36 -16.85 4.31
CA THR A 360 -9.67 -17.24 5.71
C THR A 360 -10.88 -18.16 5.72
N ALA A 361 -10.78 -19.30 6.41
CA ALA A 361 -11.90 -20.23 6.58
C ALA A 361 -11.85 -21.02 7.89
N ASP A 362 -13.03 -21.49 8.29
CA ASP A 362 -13.26 -22.37 9.45
C ASP A 362 -13.80 -23.74 8.96
N ASP A 363 -13.22 -24.83 9.46
CA ASP A 363 -13.65 -26.20 9.20
C ASP A 363 -14.59 -26.76 10.29
N GLY A 364 -14.78 -26.02 11.38
CA GLY A 364 -15.51 -26.41 12.59
C GLY A 364 -14.63 -27.10 13.65
N ASN A 365 -13.31 -27.16 13.47
CA ASN A 365 -12.36 -27.73 14.44
C ASN A 365 -11.34 -26.70 14.96
N TYR A 366 -10.90 -25.75 14.12
CA TYR A 366 -9.83 -24.79 14.44
C TYR A 366 -10.29 -23.32 14.51
N GLY A 367 -11.54 -23.03 14.14
CA GLY A 367 -12.01 -21.65 13.96
C GLY A 367 -11.46 -21.03 12.67
N LEU A 368 -11.61 -19.72 12.52
CA LEU A 368 -11.11 -18.99 11.35
C LEU A 368 -9.57 -18.97 11.31
N GLU A 369 -9.00 -19.63 10.32
CA GLU A 369 -7.56 -19.81 10.11
C GLU A 369 -7.16 -19.54 8.66
N LEU A 370 -5.86 -19.49 8.36
CA LEU A 370 -5.38 -19.26 6.99
C LEU A 370 -5.43 -20.55 6.17
N TRP A 371 -6.16 -20.53 5.05
CA TRP A 371 -6.22 -21.61 4.07
C TRP A 371 -5.59 -21.23 2.74
N ARG A 372 -5.16 -22.24 1.99
CA ARG A 372 -4.74 -22.10 0.59
C ARG A 372 -5.48 -23.07 -0.34
N SER A 373 -5.47 -22.79 -1.64
CA SER A 373 -5.85 -23.74 -2.70
C SER A 373 -5.09 -23.47 -4.01
N ASP A 374 -4.67 -24.52 -4.71
CA ASP A 374 -4.21 -24.49 -6.11
C ASP A 374 -5.29 -24.99 -7.10
N GLY A 375 -6.57 -24.96 -6.69
CA GLY A 375 -7.67 -25.50 -7.48
C GLY A 375 -7.72 -27.02 -7.52
N THR A 376 -7.01 -27.72 -6.62
CA THR A 376 -7.13 -29.17 -6.37
C THR A 376 -7.46 -29.45 -4.92
N SER A 377 -8.19 -30.54 -4.64
CA SER A 377 -8.51 -30.96 -3.26
C SER A 377 -7.25 -31.26 -2.44
N GLY A 378 -6.28 -31.99 -3.01
CA GLY A 378 -5.02 -32.31 -2.35
C GLY A 378 -4.12 -31.09 -2.08
N GLY A 379 -4.33 -30.00 -2.82
CA GLY A 379 -3.70 -28.70 -2.60
C GLY A 379 -4.56 -27.70 -1.82
N THR A 380 -5.73 -28.10 -1.32
CA THR A 380 -6.60 -27.23 -0.52
C THR A 380 -6.52 -27.61 0.96
N PHE A 381 -5.92 -26.76 1.78
CA PHE A 381 -5.72 -27.03 3.21
C PHE A 381 -5.47 -25.77 4.04
N MET A 382 -5.75 -25.86 5.35
CA MET A 382 -5.30 -24.92 6.36
C MET A 382 -3.77 -24.91 6.39
N VAL A 383 -3.15 -23.77 6.09
CA VAL A 383 -1.69 -23.63 5.98
C VAL A 383 -1.04 -23.76 7.35
N ARG A 384 -1.72 -23.24 8.38
CA ARG A 384 -1.28 -23.22 9.77
C ARG A 384 -2.49 -23.04 10.70
N ASP A 385 -2.51 -23.78 11.80
CA ASP A 385 -3.25 -23.44 13.02
C ASP A 385 -2.45 -22.33 13.72
N ILE A 386 -2.88 -21.08 13.56
CA ILE A 386 -2.21 -19.90 14.12
C ILE A 386 -2.54 -19.77 15.61
N LYS A 387 -3.77 -20.10 16.02
CA LYS A 387 -4.27 -19.92 17.39
C LYS A 387 -4.92 -21.20 17.93
N PRO A 388 -4.13 -22.12 18.52
CA PRO A 388 -4.58 -23.45 18.90
C PRO A 388 -5.84 -23.51 19.78
N GLY A 389 -6.96 -23.92 19.18
CA GLY A 389 -8.25 -24.17 19.85
C GLY A 389 -9.45 -23.75 19.00
N GLU A 390 -10.65 -23.78 19.57
CA GLU A 390 -11.93 -23.40 18.92
C GLU A 390 -12.05 -21.88 18.62
N GLY A 391 -10.93 -21.14 18.63
CA GLY A 391 -10.90 -19.69 18.77
C GLY A 391 -10.42 -18.90 17.55
N GLY A 392 -9.81 -19.55 16.55
CA GLY A 392 -9.37 -18.98 15.26
C GLY A 392 -8.39 -17.80 15.30
N GLY A 393 -7.24 -17.93 14.62
CA GLY A 393 -6.28 -16.85 14.39
C GLY A 393 -6.86 -15.63 13.67
N SER A 394 -7.99 -15.82 12.98
CA SER A 394 -8.79 -14.83 12.25
C SER A 394 -7.95 -13.96 11.30
N PRO A 395 -7.35 -14.51 10.23
CA PRO A 395 -6.54 -13.71 9.33
C PRO A 395 -7.33 -12.65 8.56
N PHE A 396 -6.81 -11.42 8.51
CA PHE A 396 -7.39 -10.27 7.81
C PHE A 396 -6.36 -9.57 6.89
N TYR A 397 -6.86 -8.67 6.03
CA TYR A 397 -6.06 -7.87 5.09
C TYR A 397 -5.10 -8.70 4.21
N LEU A 398 -5.61 -9.80 3.64
CA LEU A 398 -4.85 -10.72 2.79
C LEU A 398 -4.28 -9.99 1.56
N THR A 399 -2.97 -9.74 1.56
CA THR A 399 -2.28 -8.85 0.62
C THR A 399 -1.13 -9.60 -0.06
N ASN A 400 -1.22 -9.82 -1.37
CA ASN A 400 -0.12 -10.36 -2.17
C ASN A 400 0.91 -9.27 -2.48
N ILE A 401 2.17 -9.49 -2.08
CA ILE A 401 3.34 -8.71 -2.47
C ILE A 401 4.31 -9.63 -3.20
N ASN A 402 4.51 -9.41 -4.50
CA ASN A 402 5.47 -10.13 -5.35
C ASN A 402 5.39 -11.68 -5.27
N GLY A 403 4.21 -12.24 -4.98
CA GLY A 403 3.97 -13.69 -4.86
C GLY A 403 4.10 -14.25 -3.44
N THR A 404 4.38 -13.41 -2.43
CA THR A 404 4.29 -13.74 -1.01
C THR A 404 3.02 -13.11 -0.43
N LEU A 405 2.27 -13.86 0.38
CA LEU A 405 1.12 -13.31 1.08
C LEU A 405 1.57 -12.63 2.38
N TYR A 406 1.05 -11.45 2.64
CA TYR A 406 1.10 -10.75 3.93
C TYR A 406 -0.32 -10.56 4.46
N PHE A 407 -0.50 -10.64 5.77
CA PHE A 407 -1.81 -10.58 6.43
C PHE A 407 -1.65 -10.23 7.91
N THR A 408 -2.74 -9.88 8.60
CA THR A 408 -2.74 -9.78 10.07
C THR A 408 -3.45 -10.98 10.69
N ALA A 409 -2.95 -11.49 11.82
CA ALA A 409 -3.56 -12.61 12.54
C ALA A 409 -3.12 -12.65 14.01
N ASN A 410 -3.90 -13.35 14.84
CA ASN A 410 -3.76 -13.35 16.30
C ASN A 410 -3.58 -14.75 16.87
N ASP A 411 -2.35 -15.10 17.27
CA ASP A 411 -1.99 -16.41 17.84
C ASP A 411 -2.52 -16.68 19.26
N GLY A 412 -3.30 -15.75 19.82
CA GLY A 412 -3.84 -15.83 21.18
C GLY A 412 -2.86 -15.37 22.26
N THR A 413 -1.65 -14.95 21.89
CA THR A 413 -0.64 -14.38 22.79
C THR A 413 -0.20 -12.96 22.44
N HIS A 414 -0.12 -12.61 21.15
CA HIS A 414 0.42 -11.33 20.68
C HIS A 414 -0.62 -10.36 20.09
N GLY A 415 -1.92 -10.69 20.14
CA GLY A 415 -2.96 -9.88 19.47
C GLY A 415 -2.85 -9.88 17.94
N TYR A 416 -3.51 -8.96 17.23
CA TYR A 416 -3.43 -8.92 15.76
C TYR A 416 -2.11 -8.28 15.30
N GLU A 417 -1.20 -9.14 14.84
CA GLU A 417 0.16 -8.78 14.41
C GLU A 417 0.38 -9.03 12.92
N LEU A 418 1.54 -8.63 12.39
CA LEU A 418 1.90 -8.83 10.97
C LEU A 418 2.49 -10.22 10.71
N TRP A 419 1.90 -10.95 9.77
CA TRP A 419 2.31 -12.28 9.31
C TRP A 419 2.61 -12.30 7.81
N GLN A 420 3.32 -13.36 7.41
CA GLN A 420 3.51 -13.73 6.01
C GLN A 420 3.21 -15.21 5.76
N SER A 421 3.02 -15.60 4.50
CA SER A 421 2.94 -16.99 4.03
C SER A 421 3.44 -17.15 2.59
N ASP A 422 4.17 -18.24 2.35
CA ASP A 422 4.51 -18.77 1.02
C ASP A 422 3.57 -19.92 0.59
N GLY A 423 2.50 -20.18 1.36
CA GLY A 423 1.62 -21.34 1.20
C GLY A 423 2.11 -22.61 1.90
N SER A 424 3.26 -22.58 2.59
CA SER A 424 3.78 -23.68 3.40
C SER A 424 3.69 -23.38 4.90
N LEU A 425 3.57 -24.42 5.73
CA LEU A 425 3.64 -24.30 7.19
C LEU A 425 4.97 -23.70 7.69
N ALA A 426 6.05 -23.82 6.89
CA ALA A 426 7.38 -23.33 7.25
C ALA A 426 7.58 -21.84 6.94
N GLY A 427 7.07 -21.35 5.81
CA GLY A 427 7.07 -19.93 5.47
C GLY A 427 5.93 -19.13 6.12
N THR A 428 4.92 -19.80 6.67
CA THR A 428 3.80 -19.16 7.37
C THR A 428 4.17 -18.83 8.82
N GLN A 429 4.48 -17.56 9.07
CA GLN A 429 4.98 -17.08 10.37
C GLN A 429 4.65 -15.60 10.61
N MET A 430 4.55 -15.22 11.87
CA MET A 430 4.59 -13.83 12.31
C MET A 430 5.96 -13.24 11.94
N ILE A 431 5.98 -12.05 11.37
CA ILE A 431 7.23 -11.33 11.04
C ILE A 431 7.78 -10.66 12.30
N ARG A 432 6.89 -10.02 13.08
CA ARG A 432 7.23 -9.27 14.30
C ARG A 432 6.00 -9.14 15.21
N ASP A 433 6.24 -9.12 16.51
CA ASP A 433 5.34 -8.59 17.56
C ASP A 433 5.62 -7.08 17.66
N LEU A 434 4.68 -6.26 17.20
CA LEU A 434 4.79 -4.80 17.13
C LEU A 434 4.18 -4.14 18.39
N ALA A 435 3.05 -4.64 18.90
CA ALA A 435 2.38 -4.11 20.08
C ALA A 435 2.38 -5.11 21.25
N THR A 436 3.41 -5.01 22.10
CA THR A 436 3.73 -6.00 23.15
C THR A 436 2.54 -6.52 23.96
N GLY A 437 2.37 -7.85 23.96
CA GLY A 437 1.32 -8.53 24.72
C GLY A 437 0.06 -8.70 23.88
N THR A 438 -1.14 -8.61 24.46
CA THR A 438 -2.39 -8.86 23.73
C THR A 438 -2.96 -7.59 23.06
N ALA A 439 -2.11 -6.68 22.61
CA ALA A 439 -2.50 -5.50 21.84
C ALA A 439 -2.42 -5.80 20.33
N ASN A 440 -2.99 -4.95 19.47
CA ASN A 440 -2.96 -5.17 18.02
C ASN A 440 -1.92 -4.25 17.40
N GLY A 441 -0.79 -4.78 16.95
CA GLY A 441 0.28 -3.99 16.34
C GLY A 441 0.21 -3.84 14.82
N ALA A 442 -0.72 -4.52 14.12
CA ALA A 442 -0.93 -4.36 12.69
C ALA A 442 -2.41 -4.37 12.25
N GLY A 443 -2.72 -3.58 11.22
CA GLY A 443 -4.00 -3.51 10.52
C GLY A 443 -3.86 -2.86 9.14
N ASN A 444 -4.92 -2.92 8.32
CA ASN A 444 -5.06 -2.23 7.03
C ASN A 444 -3.80 -2.35 6.16
N LEU A 445 -3.57 -3.53 5.57
CA LEU A 445 -2.44 -3.80 4.67
C LEU A 445 -2.84 -3.46 3.22
N TRP A 446 -1.90 -2.91 2.44
CA TRP A 446 -2.05 -2.71 1.00
C TRP A 446 -0.75 -2.96 0.23
N ASN A 447 -0.85 -3.25 -1.07
CA ASN A 447 0.28 -3.40 -1.97
C ASN A 447 0.63 -2.05 -2.61
N ALA A 448 1.81 -1.53 -2.28
CA ALA A 448 2.40 -0.35 -2.89
C ALA A 448 3.45 -0.75 -3.94
N ASN A 449 3.00 -1.32 -5.06
CA ASN A 449 3.85 -1.71 -6.21
C ASN A 449 5.05 -2.60 -5.80
N GLY A 450 4.76 -3.71 -5.12
CA GLY A 450 5.78 -4.67 -4.67
C GLY A 450 6.43 -4.34 -3.32
N LEU A 451 6.04 -3.22 -2.69
CA LEU A 451 6.25 -2.96 -1.27
C LEU A 451 4.96 -3.27 -0.52
N LEU A 452 5.05 -3.89 0.65
CA LEU A 452 3.92 -3.88 1.59
C LEU A 452 3.81 -2.47 2.19
N MET A 453 2.59 -1.97 2.37
CA MET A 453 2.32 -0.90 3.32
C MET A 453 1.24 -1.32 4.31
N PHE A 454 1.28 -0.81 5.54
CA PHE A 454 0.29 -1.11 6.57
C PHE A 454 0.16 -0.02 7.63
N MET A 455 -0.97 -0.01 8.34
CA MET A 455 -1.13 0.69 9.62
C MET A 455 -0.62 -0.21 10.76
N GLY A 456 0.13 0.32 11.70
CA GLY A 456 0.53 -0.41 12.90
C GLY A 456 0.55 0.44 14.15
N ILE A 457 0.70 -0.24 15.29
CA ILE A 457 0.73 0.34 16.62
C ILE A 457 1.95 -0.23 17.35
N ASP A 458 2.68 0.61 18.07
CA ASP A 458 3.89 0.20 18.78
C ASP A 458 3.64 -0.21 20.24
N SER A 459 4.70 -0.67 20.93
CA SER A 459 4.67 -1.05 22.35
C SER A 459 4.29 0.06 23.34
N THR A 460 4.25 1.32 22.90
CA THR A 460 3.79 2.47 23.70
C THR A 460 2.33 2.84 23.44
N GLY A 461 1.74 2.32 22.37
CA GLY A 461 0.39 2.62 21.90
C GLY A 461 0.33 3.67 20.78
N GLU A 462 1.48 4.14 20.27
CA GLU A 462 1.50 5.12 19.18
C GLU A 462 1.24 4.45 17.82
N SER A 463 0.37 5.06 17.02
CA SER A 463 0.04 4.60 15.66
C SER A 463 1.02 5.13 14.62
N PHE A 464 1.37 4.28 13.66
CA PHE A 464 2.23 4.57 12.53
C PHE A 464 1.68 3.97 11.23
N VAL A 465 2.08 4.52 10.08
CA VAL A 465 2.14 3.74 8.82
C VAL A 465 3.49 3.00 8.80
N ALA A 466 3.64 1.94 8.01
CA ALA A 466 4.91 1.27 7.77
C ALA A 466 5.01 0.76 6.33
N VAL A 467 6.24 0.56 5.86
CA VAL A 467 6.57 -0.05 4.56
C VAL A 467 7.41 -1.30 4.81
N ALA A 468 7.14 -2.43 4.14
CA ALA A 468 8.05 -3.58 4.14
C ALA A 468 8.57 -3.88 2.72
N GLY A 469 9.89 -4.06 2.60
CA GLY A 469 10.58 -4.32 1.33
C GLY A 469 10.43 -5.76 0.82
N GLU A 470 11.06 -6.05 -0.33
CA GLU A 470 11.02 -7.36 -1.01
C GLU A 470 11.59 -8.53 -0.18
N THR A 471 12.25 -8.27 0.94
CA THR A 471 12.63 -9.31 1.90
C THR A 471 12.07 -8.98 3.29
N SER A 472 11.60 -10.02 3.99
CA SER A 472 10.85 -9.95 5.25
C SER A 472 11.69 -9.57 6.49
N VAL A 473 12.63 -8.66 6.32
CA VAL A 473 13.57 -8.18 7.34
C VAL A 473 13.49 -6.65 7.45
N ASP A 474 13.29 -5.98 6.31
CA ASP A 474 13.27 -4.52 6.20
C ASP A 474 11.84 -3.97 6.33
N ILE A 475 11.35 -3.87 7.57
CA ILE A 475 10.16 -3.09 7.90
C ILE A 475 10.59 -1.65 8.26
N HIS A 476 10.41 -0.74 7.33
CA HIS A 476 10.52 0.70 7.52
C HIS A 476 9.23 1.24 8.16
N ILE A 477 9.15 1.12 9.49
CA ILE A 477 8.09 1.75 10.30
C ILE A 477 8.21 3.27 10.15
N LEU A 478 7.13 4.02 9.87
CA LEU A 478 7.23 5.48 9.70
C LEU A 478 7.61 6.22 11.00
N LYS A 479 7.80 5.56 12.16
CA LYS A 479 8.19 6.13 13.49
C LYS A 479 9.04 5.12 14.31
N HIS A 480 9.98 5.44 15.22
CA HIS A 480 10.65 6.68 15.70
C HIS A 480 12.20 6.55 15.51
N ASN A 481 13.10 7.48 15.96
CA ASN A 481 14.55 7.17 16.17
C ASN A 481 15.44 8.14 17.03
N ASN A 482 15.31 8.19 18.38
CA ASN A 482 16.46 8.41 19.30
C ASN A 482 16.09 8.09 20.78
N PRO A 483 17.02 7.77 21.70
CA PRO A 483 16.74 7.60 23.13
C PRO A 483 16.85 8.93 23.92
N GLY A 484 16.46 10.04 23.27
CA GLY A 484 16.56 11.43 23.76
C GLY A 484 15.43 12.28 23.17
N THR A 485 15.27 13.53 23.63
CA THR A 485 14.03 14.30 23.41
C THR A 485 13.96 15.11 22.11
N ASN A 486 15.00 15.08 21.26
CA ASN A 486 15.13 15.98 20.11
C ASN A 486 15.25 15.20 18.80
N SER A 487 14.67 15.74 17.71
CA SER A 487 14.66 15.13 16.37
C SER A 487 15.80 15.65 15.49
N SER A 488 16.24 14.82 14.53
CA SER A 488 17.29 15.14 13.56
C SER A 488 16.82 15.97 12.36
N TRP A 489 15.50 16.05 12.11
CA TRP A 489 14.87 16.87 11.06
C TRP A 489 15.62 16.87 9.71
N PRO A 490 15.77 15.73 9.02
CA PRO A 490 16.40 15.70 7.70
C PRO A 490 15.61 16.53 6.68
N ASP A 491 16.32 17.39 5.95
CA ASP A 491 15.78 18.42 5.06
C ASP A 491 16.63 18.50 3.78
N GLU A 492 16.14 19.18 2.73
CA GLU A 492 16.88 19.48 1.50
C GLU A 492 17.46 18.22 0.81
N ILE A 493 16.64 17.17 0.62
CA ILE A 493 17.12 15.86 0.14
C ILE A 493 17.29 15.83 -1.39
N THR A 494 18.52 15.57 -1.85
CA THR A 494 18.87 15.44 -3.28
C THR A 494 19.66 14.16 -3.58
N ASN A 495 19.29 13.45 -4.65
CA ASN A 495 20.02 12.27 -5.12
C ASN A 495 21.16 12.68 -6.07
N VAL A 496 22.38 12.21 -5.78
CA VAL A 496 23.55 12.35 -6.67
C VAL A 496 24.16 10.96 -6.92
N GLY A 497 23.89 10.41 -8.11
CA GLY A 497 24.54 9.19 -8.59
C GLY A 497 24.17 7.91 -7.83
N GLY A 498 23.00 7.87 -7.16
CA GLY A 498 22.59 6.76 -6.31
C GLY A 498 22.93 6.94 -4.82
N THR A 499 23.53 8.07 -4.44
CA THR A 499 23.72 8.47 -3.04
C THR A 499 22.82 9.67 -2.75
N LEU A 500 22.00 9.59 -1.70
CA LEU A 500 21.24 10.73 -1.20
C LEU A 500 22.14 11.66 -0.40
N TYR A 501 21.90 12.97 -0.51
CA TYR A 501 22.53 14.03 0.29
C TYR A 501 21.45 14.90 0.91
N PHE A 502 21.62 15.29 2.17
CA PHE A 502 20.60 16.01 2.94
C PHE A 502 21.19 16.77 4.12
N SER A 503 20.44 17.75 4.61
CA SER A 503 20.73 18.58 5.78
C SER A 503 20.12 17.92 7.02
N ALA A 504 20.89 17.53 8.03
CA ALA A 504 20.35 16.88 9.24
C ALA A 504 21.16 17.16 10.52
N TRP A 505 20.46 17.10 11.66
CA TRP A 505 20.95 17.42 13.00
C TRP A 505 21.31 16.17 13.82
N ASP A 506 22.40 16.24 14.61
CA ASP A 506 22.63 15.34 15.75
C ASP A 506 23.12 16.09 17.03
N ASP A 507 23.08 15.40 18.17
CA ASP A 507 23.49 15.90 19.50
C ASP A 507 24.99 16.24 19.66
N LEU A 508 25.83 16.03 18.64
CA LEU A 508 27.30 16.11 18.72
C LEU A 508 27.91 17.13 17.74
N HIS A 509 27.31 17.27 16.55
CA HIS A 509 27.75 18.11 15.42
C HIS A 509 26.69 19.17 15.01
N GLY A 510 25.46 19.06 15.51
CA GLY A 510 24.36 19.92 15.09
C GLY A 510 23.92 19.67 13.63
N ARG A 511 23.29 20.67 12.99
CA ARG A 511 22.74 20.55 11.62
C ARG A 511 23.82 20.75 10.56
N GLU A 512 24.24 19.64 9.97
CA GLU A 512 25.36 19.53 9.02
C GLU A 512 24.95 18.76 7.74
N LEU A 513 25.91 18.54 6.83
CA LEU A 513 25.67 17.81 5.58
C LEU A 513 25.86 16.30 5.77
N TRP A 514 24.82 15.52 5.47
CA TRP A 514 24.81 14.06 5.55
C TRP A 514 24.64 13.43 4.17
N LYS A 515 24.99 12.14 4.07
CA LYS A 515 24.73 11.30 2.90
C LYS A 515 24.22 9.92 3.30
N SER A 516 23.56 9.22 2.38
CA SER A 516 23.13 7.83 2.55
C SER A 516 23.10 7.07 1.22
N ASP A 517 23.38 5.77 1.25
CA ASP A 517 23.17 4.82 0.15
C ASP A 517 21.86 4.02 0.29
N GLY A 518 20.99 4.44 1.23
CA GLY A 518 19.78 3.72 1.64
C GLY A 518 20.00 2.81 2.86
N THR A 519 21.24 2.51 3.24
CA THR A 519 21.55 1.64 4.38
C THR A 519 21.96 2.43 5.62
N ALA A 520 21.76 1.86 6.81
CA ALA A 520 22.26 2.42 8.06
C ALA A 520 23.80 2.55 8.10
N ALA A 521 24.52 1.66 7.41
CA ALA A 521 25.99 1.66 7.38
C ALA A 521 26.59 2.67 6.39
N GLY A 522 25.88 2.99 5.30
CA GLY A 522 26.26 4.04 4.37
C GLY A 522 25.77 5.43 4.78
N THR A 523 24.76 5.50 5.66
CA THR A 523 24.27 6.76 6.24
C THR A 523 25.33 7.37 7.17
N GLN A 524 25.90 8.51 6.78
CA GLN A 524 27.02 9.12 7.50
C GLN A 524 27.10 10.63 7.27
N LEU A 525 27.64 11.34 8.26
CA LEU A 525 28.05 12.73 8.16
C LEU A 525 29.09 12.88 7.04
N VAL A 526 28.90 13.81 6.11
CA VAL A 526 29.83 14.08 5.01
C VAL A 526 31.01 14.90 5.53
N ALA A 527 30.70 15.95 6.30
CA ALA A 527 31.66 16.79 7.00
C ALA A 527 30.95 17.51 8.16
N ASP A 528 31.66 17.68 9.28
CA ASP A 528 31.34 18.66 10.32
C ASP A 528 31.89 20.02 9.83
N LEU A 529 31.02 20.90 9.32
CA LEU A 529 31.42 22.19 8.75
C LEU A 529 31.45 23.30 9.79
N TRP A 530 30.63 23.23 10.86
CA TRP A 530 30.72 24.12 12.01
C TRP A 530 31.05 23.33 13.30
N PRO A 531 32.35 23.08 13.57
CA PRO A 531 32.82 22.14 14.59
C PRO A 531 32.14 22.16 15.98
N GLY A 532 31.61 20.99 16.35
CA GLY A 532 30.94 20.74 17.63
C GLY A 532 29.44 21.07 17.59
N LEU A 533 28.88 21.66 18.64
CA LEU A 533 27.45 22.05 18.68
C LEU A 533 27.16 23.32 17.84
N GLY A 534 27.84 23.48 16.71
CA GLY A 534 27.49 24.45 15.68
C GLY A 534 26.27 24.00 14.89
N SER A 535 26.04 24.61 13.74
CA SER A 535 25.11 24.13 12.71
C SER A 535 25.35 24.94 11.45
N SER A 536 25.91 24.31 10.43
CA SER A 536 26.18 24.95 9.14
C SER A 536 24.93 25.17 8.29
N ILE A 537 23.84 24.47 8.63
CA ILE A 537 22.52 24.55 8.00
C ILE A 537 22.63 24.48 6.46
N PRO A 538 23.07 23.34 5.90
CA PRO A 538 23.04 23.13 4.45
C PRO A 538 21.64 23.35 3.88
N GLN A 539 21.57 24.13 2.81
CA GLN A 539 20.36 24.48 2.06
C GLN A 539 20.64 24.51 0.56
N GLU A 540 19.59 24.52 -0.27
CA GLU A 540 19.65 24.54 -1.74
C GLU A 540 20.47 23.37 -2.31
N ILE A 541 20.37 22.18 -1.70
CA ILE A 541 21.27 21.05 -1.99
C ILE A 541 21.01 20.52 -3.41
N THR A 542 21.95 20.77 -4.31
CA THR A 542 21.77 20.63 -5.77
C THR A 542 22.82 19.73 -6.40
N SER A 543 22.37 18.81 -7.26
CA SER A 543 23.25 17.94 -8.06
C SER A 543 23.79 18.67 -9.28
N PHE A 544 25.11 18.89 -9.37
CA PHE A 544 25.72 19.50 -10.56
C PHE A 544 27.12 18.93 -10.85
N ALA A 545 27.42 18.69 -12.13
CA ALA A 545 28.70 18.16 -12.62
C ALA A 545 29.23 16.88 -11.91
N GLY A 546 28.33 16.04 -11.38
CA GLY A 546 28.69 14.83 -10.61
C GLY A 546 29.11 15.11 -9.16
N LYS A 547 28.75 16.28 -8.63
CA LYS A 547 29.01 16.74 -7.26
C LYS A 547 27.74 17.34 -6.64
N VAL A 548 27.82 17.64 -5.35
CA VAL A 548 26.80 18.41 -4.61
C VAL A 548 27.27 19.86 -4.51
N PHE A 549 26.39 20.81 -4.84
CA PHE A 549 26.53 22.22 -4.52
C PHE A 549 25.42 22.61 -3.54
N PHE A 550 25.73 23.45 -2.56
CA PHE A 550 24.81 23.80 -1.48
C PHE A 550 25.26 25.10 -0.82
N ALA A 551 24.35 25.77 -0.11
CA ALA A 551 24.66 26.95 0.69
C ALA A 551 24.79 26.56 2.17
N ALA A 552 25.86 26.96 2.85
CA ALA A 552 26.14 26.61 4.26
C ALA A 552 27.09 27.62 4.93
N ASN A 553 27.19 27.55 6.26
CA ASN A 553 27.97 28.47 7.10
C ASN A 553 28.89 27.74 8.09
N ASP A 554 30.21 27.88 7.96
CA ASP A 554 31.21 27.27 8.87
C ASP A 554 31.44 28.05 10.18
N GLY A 555 30.67 29.12 10.43
CA GLY A 555 30.84 30.02 11.56
C GLY A 555 31.99 31.03 11.41
N ALA A 556 32.74 30.98 10.31
CA ALA A 556 33.86 31.87 10.02
C ALA A 556 33.64 32.75 8.77
N ASN A 557 32.97 32.20 7.75
CA ASN A 557 32.78 32.80 6.41
C ASN A 557 31.31 33.12 6.08
N GLY A 558 30.36 32.90 6.99
CA GLY A 558 28.94 33.17 6.76
C GLY A 558 28.26 32.14 5.83
N LYS A 559 26.97 32.34 5.53
CA LYS A 559 26.25 31.51 4.53
C LYS A 559 26.74 31.87 3.12
N GLU A 560 27.56 30.99 2.56
CA GLU A 560 28.23 31.12 1.27
C GLU A 560 28.04 29.84 0.43
N LEU A 561 28.63 29.77 -0.78
CA LEU A 561 28.45 28.64 -1.71
C LEU A 561 29.52 27.56 -1.49
N TRP A 562 29.10 26.33 -1.18
CA TRP A 562 29.93 25.17 -0.91
C TRP A 562 29.80 24.09 -2.00
N ILE A 563 30.79 23.20 -2.05
CA ILE A 563 30.82 22.02 -2.92
C ILE A 563 31.23 20.78 -2.14
N SER A 564 30.72 19.60 -2.52
CA SER A 564 31.14 18.30 -2.00
C SER A 564 31.26 17.25 -3.11
N ASP A 565 32.22 16.34 -2.97
CA ASP A 565 32.32 15.08 -3.73
C ASP A 565 31.78 13.86 -2.96
N GLY A 566 31.15 14.08 -1.80
CA GLY A 566 30.70 13.04 -0.88
C GLY A 566 31.72 12.62 0.17
N THR A 567 32.85 13.32 0.30
CA THR A 567 33.86 13.09 1.34
C THR A 567 34.18 14.35 2.13
N ALA A 568 34.59 14.18 3.40
CA ALA A 568 35.05 15.30 4.23
C ALA A 568 36.24 16.06 3.61
N ALA A 569 37.12 15.36 2.88
CA ALA A 569 38.29 15.95 2.24
C ALA A 569 37.94 16.73 0.95
N GLY A 570 36.85 16.37 0.26
CA GLY A 570 36.34 17.05 -0.92
C GLY A 570 35.25 18.08 -0.63
N THR A 571 34.80 18.22 0.63
CA THR A 571 33.79 19.20 1.03
C THR A 571 34.44 20.51 1.47
N HIS A 572 34.17 21.60 0.76
CA HIS A 572 34.81 22.89 1.00
C HIS A 572 34.01 24.07 0.44
N LEU A 573 34.31 25.27 0.96
CA LEU A 573 33.85 26.54 0.44
C LEU A 573 34.29 26.68 -1.03
N PHE A 574 33.33 26.79 -1.93
CA PHE A 574 33.55 26.85 -3.38
C PHE A 574 33.69 28.28 -3.87
N PHE A 575 32.86 29.19 -3.37
CA PHE A 575 32.92 30.61 -3.70
C PHE A 575 32.50 31.45 -2.50
N ASP A 576 33.39 32.35 -2.10
CA ASP A 576 33.20 33.36 -1.06
C ASP A 576 32.78 34.68 -1.72
N LEU A 577 31.52 35.06 -1.55
CA LEU A 577 30.94 36.29 -2.10
C LEU A 577 31.19 37.51 -1.18
N ASN A 578 31.42 37.30 0.12
CA ASN A 578 31.54 38.38 1.12
C ASN A 578 32.59 38.10 2.21
N PRO A 579 33.89 38.24 1.89
CA PRO A 579 34.99 37.76 2.74
C PRO A 579 34.90 38.06 4.23
N GLY A 580 34.82 36.98 5.03
CA GLY A 580 34.65 37.00 6.48
C GLY A 580 33.22 36.64 6.90
N VAL A 581 32.80 37.02 8.11
CA VAL A 581 31.52 36.60 8.71
C VAL A 581 30.25 37.19 8.06
N ALA A 582 30.34 37.80 6.88
CA ALA A 582 29.21 38.36 6.16
C ALA A 582 28.69 37.31 5.16
N SER A 583 27.38 37.16 5.03
CA SER A 583 26.80 36.07 4.22
C SER A 583 26.31 36.57 2.85
N GLY A 584 26.74 35.88 1.80
CA GLY A 584 26.26 36.06 0.42
C GLY A 584 24.90 35.47 0.15
N ASP A 585 24.37 34.63 1.04
CA ASP A 585 23.06 33.99 0.95
C ASP A 585 22.75 33.45 -0.46
N PRO A 586 23.46 32.42 -0.96
CA PRO A 586 23.06 31.75 -2.19
C PRO A 586 21.67 31.12 -2.05
N LEU A 587 20.87 31.29 -3.10
CA LEU A 587 19.47 30.88 -3.22
C LEU A 587 19.17 30.41 -4.66
N TRP A 588 18.14 29.59 -4.81
CA TRP A 588 17.57 29.08 -6.06
C TRP A 588 18.60 28.41 -6.98
N LEU A 589 19.36 27.45 -6.44
CA LEU A 589 20.41 26.74 -7.20
C LEU A 589 19.77 25.90 -8.31
N THR A 590 19.92 26.37 -9.55
CA THR A 590 19.19 25.87 -10.73
C THR A 590 20.16 25.45 -11.84
N VAL A 591 20.20 24.15 -12.16
CA VAL A 591 21.04 23.64 -13.26
C VAL A 591 20.37 23.89 -14.61
N VAL A 592 21.07 24.56 -15.52
CA VAL A 592 20.61 24.83 -16.89
C VAL A 592 21.68 24.38 -17.88
N GLY A 593 21.50 23.17 -18.42
CA GLY A 593 22.43 22.58 -19.39
C GLY A 593 23.77 22.21 -18.75
N SER A 594 24.81 23.02 -19.00
CA SER A 594 26.17 22.83 -18.45
C SER A 594 26.60 23.94 -17.50
N GLU A 595 25.67 24.75 -17.01
CA GLU A 595 25.93 25.81 -16.04
C GLU A 595 24.95 25.69 -14.86
N LEU A 596 25.42 25.98 -13.64
CA LEU A 596 24.60 26.15 -12.44
C LEU A 596 24.35 27.63 -12.24
N PHE A 597 23.09 28.04 -12.25
CA PHE A 597 22.64 29.40 -11.94
C PHE A 597 22.20 29.48 -10.48
N PHE A 598 22.38 30.62 -9.83
CA PHE A 598 21.92 30.89 -8.48
C PHE A 598 21.77 32.39 -8.24
N VAL A 599 20.91 32.80 -7.32
CA VAL A 599 20.82 34.20 -6.87
C VAL A 599 21.63 34.35 -5.59
N ALA A 600 22.49 35.37 -5.51
CA ALA A 600 23.28 35.65 -4.32
C ALA A 600 23.69 37.12 -4.25
N ARG A 601 24.03 37.61 -3.05
CA ARG A 601 24.34 39.02 -2.81
C ARG A 601 25.82 39.30 -2.55
N THR A 602 26.25 40.50 -2.92
CA THR A 602 27.49 41.10 -2.39
C THR A 602 27.19 42.34 -1.56
N ASN A 603 28.12 42.69 -0.67
CA ASN A 603 28.17 43.97 0.06
C ASN A 603 28.16 45.21 -0.86
N ALA A 604 28.39 45.07 -2.17
CA ALA A 604 28.43 46.17 -3.13
C ALA A 604 27.18 46.27 -4.03
N THR A 605 26.47 45.15 -4.28
CA THR A 605 25.39 45.07 -5.28
C THR A 605 24.02 44.72 -4.69
N GLY A 606 23.96 44.02 -3.55
CA GLY A 606 22.74 43.29 -3.17
C GLY A 606 22.58 42.02 -4.00
N TYR A 607 21.38 41.41 -3.97
CA TYR A 607 21.09 40.16 -4.69
C TYR A 607 21.11 40.35 -6.20
N GLU A 608 21.94 39.56 -6.87
CA GLU A 608 22.09 39.52 -8.32
C GLU A 608 22.01 38.06 -8.79
N LEU A 609 21.80 37.84 -10.08
CA LEU A 609 21.90 36.50 -10.68
C LEU A 609 23.37 36.17 -10.95
N TRP A 610 23.79 34.97 -10.58
CA TRP A 610 25.12 34.41 -10.82
C TRP A 610 25.01 33.11 -11.60
N LYS A 611 26.12 32.71 -12.21
CA LYS A 611 26.29 31.38 -12.81
C LYS A 611 27.70 30.84 -12.64
N THR A 612 27.87 29.52 -12.68
CA THR A 612 29.17 28.84 -12.71
C THR A 612 29.15 27.61 -13.63
N ASP A 613 30.30 27.30 -14.22
CA ASP A 613 30.56 26.04 -14.94
C ASP A 613 31.05 24.91 -14.01
N GLY A 614 31.09 25.17 -12.69
CA GLY A 614 31.66 24.28 -11.68
C GLY A 614 33.14 24.55 -11.40
N SER A 615 33.72 25.61 -11.98
CA SER A 615 35.05 26.11 -11.67
C SER A 615 35.01 27.54 -11.12
N TYR A 616 35.95 27.87 -10.23
CA TYR A 616 36.08 29.21 -9.64
C TYR A 616 36.28 30.32 -10.70
N ILE A 617 36.84 29.98 -11.88
CA ILE A 617 37.09 30.94 -12.97
C ILE A 617 35.85 31.14 -13.85
N GLY A 618 34.96 30.14 -13.95
CA GLY A 618 33.68 30.25 -14.66
C GLY A 618 32.57 30.92 -13.84
N THR A 619 32.72 30.98 -12.50
CA THR A 619 31.79 31.67 -11.61
C THR A 619 31.80 33.19 -11.86
N GLN A 620 30.66 33.72 -12.29
CA GLN A 620 30.48 35.16 -12.57
C GLN A 620 29.02 35.61 -12.42
N MET A 621 28.86 36.93 -12.38
CA MET A 621 27.60 37.68 -12.37
C MET A 621 27.33 38.23 -13.77
#